data_AF-A0A838CSY3-F1
#
_entry.id   AF-A0A838CSY3-F1
#
_cell.length_a   1.000
_cell.length_b   1.000
_cell.length_c   1.000
_cell.angle_alpha   90.00
_cell.angle_beta   90.00
_cell.angle_gamma   90.00
#
_symmetry.space_group_name_H-M   'P 1'
#
loop_
_entity.id
_entity.type
_entity.pdbx_description
1 polymer ?
#
loop_
_entity_poly.entity_id
_entity_poly.type
_entity_poly.pdbx_seq_one_letter_code
_entity_poly.pdbx_strand_id
1 'polypeptide(L)'
;MKDDKGALVLERSYGEGQLIVSMNPDWVINGAILEHDHAALTAQLLEESGPGPVLVDEYIHGPKNIPTVFTIYPKWVLVIALQLLLLTIVWLWKNGKRFGPIYTPREHRVRLGDERLQALASWYTRGGFYKESIRIQEQYLRSWIRKRFGLSRMSTWAEIREALAKYQTTDEQARWKRYTTDLDDIDTNDKLRKSSYLQYSKNIDDLRKEVQER
;
A
#
# COMPACT_ATOMS: atom_id res chain seq x y z
N MET A 1 12.17 -58.76 -23.35
CA MET A 1 10.84 -58.40 -22.81
C MET A 1 10.23 -57.30 -23.68
N LYS A 2 8.94 -57.35 -24.04
CA LYS A 2 8.30 -56.42 -24.99
C LYS A 2 7.00 -55.86 -24.41
N ASP A 3 6.78 -54.57 -24.60
CA ASP A 3 5.52 -53.86 -24.32
C ASP A 3 4.83 -53.48 -25.65
N ASP A 4 3.62 -52.94 -25.59
CA ASP A 4 2.82 -52.49 -26.74
C ASP A 4 3.56 -51.48 -27.64
N LYS A 5 4.62 -50.83 -27.13
CA LYS A 5 5.47 -49.87 -27.86
C LYS A 5 6.81 -50.42 -28.36
N GLY A 6 7.17 -51.67 -28.06
CA GLY A 6 8.46 -52.25 -28.50
C GLY A 6 9.22 -53.03 -27.41
N ALA A 7 10.44 -53.45 -27.72
CA ALA A 7 11.23 -54.32 -26.85
C ALA A 7 11.94 -53.54 -25.74
N LEU A 8 11.45 -53.62 -24.50
CA LEU A 8 12.01 -52.93 -23.32
C LEU A 8 13.44 -53.37 -22.98
N VAL A 9 13.72 -54.66 -23.16
CA VAL A 9 15.04 -55.27 -22.96
C VAL A 9 15.30 -56.26 -24.07
N LEU A 10 16.48 -56.16 -24.68
CA LEU A 10 16.99 -57.03 -25.73
C LEU A 10 18.24 -57.75 -25.23
N GLU A 11 18.24 -59.07 -25.34
CA GLU A 11 19.40 -59.91 -25.08
C GLU A 11 19.85 -60.53 -26.39
N ARG A 12 21.15 -60.48 -26.69
CA ARG A 12 21.75 -61.17 -27.84
C ARG A 12 23.14 -61.70 -27.47
N SER A 13 23.49 -62.86 -28.00
CA SER A 13 24.87 -63.35 -27.93
C SER A 13 25.80 -62.45 -28.75
N TYR A 14 26.94 -62.07 -28.18
CA TYR A 14 27.97 -61.29 -28.85
C TYR A 14 29.36 -61.81 -28.45
N GLY A 15 30.11 -62.35 -29.41
CA GLY A 15 31.34 -63.07 -29.13
C GLY A 15 31.09 -64.31 -28.26
N GLU A 16 31.88 -64.45 -27.18
CA GLU A 16 31.73 -65.52 -26.18
C GLU A 16 30.77 -65.14 -25.02
N GLY A 17 30.15 -63.97 -25.07
CA GLY A 17 29.29 -63.45 -24.00
C GLY A 17 27.87 -63.09 -24.45
N GLN A 18 27.13 -62.46 -23.53
CA GLN A 18 25.78 -61.94 -23.76
C GLN A 18 25.80 -60.42 -23.69
N LEU A 19 25.08 -59.78 -24.61
CA LEU A 19 24.82 -58.35 -24.64
C LEU A 19 23.36 -58.11 -24.25
N ILE A 20 23.17 -57.46 -23.11
CA ILE A 20 21.86 -57.02 -22.63
C ILE A 20 21.75 -55.52 -22.85
N VAL A 21 20.73 -55.09 -23.60
CA VAL A 21 20.43 -53.69 -23.87
C VAL A 21 19.07 -53.36 -23.27
N SER A 22 19.03 -52.40 -22.34
CA SER A 22 17.81 -51.86 -21.75
C SER A 22 17.55 -50.47 -22.33
N MET A 23 16.31 -50.21 -22.77
CA MET A 23 15.95 -48.88 -23.29
C MET A 23 15.72 -47.84 -22.17
N ASN A 24 15.43 -48.31 -20.95
CA ASN A 24 15.18 -47.48 -19.78
C ASN A 24 16.06 -47.97 -18.61
N PRO A 25 17.34 -47.55 -18.53
CA PRO A 25 18.28 -48.05 -17.53
C PRO A 25 18.14 -47.38 -16.15
N ASP A 26 17.09 -46.59 -15.93
CA ASP A 26 16.90 -45.80 -14.70
C ASP A 26 16.89 -46.67 -13.42
N TRP A 27 16.55 -47.95 -13.51
CA TRP A 27 16.53 -48.88 -12.38
C TRP A 27 17.92 -49.24 -11.82
N VAL A 28 19.01 -48.96 -12.53
CA VAL A 28 20.41 -49.24 -12.09
C VAL A 28 21.10 -47.98 -11.52
N ILE A 29 20.43 -46.82 -11.50
CA ILE A 29 21.06 -45.59 -10.97
C ILE A 29 20.99 -45.53 -9.45
N ASN A 30 21.96 -44.85 -8.82
CA ASN A 30 22.05 -44.70 -7.36
C ASN A 30 20.74 -44.20 -6.69
N GLY A 31 19.95 -43.39 -7.40
CA GLY A 31 18.69 -42.85 -6.89
C GLY A 31 17.52 -43.82 -6.88
N ALA A 32 17.52 -44.84 -7.74
CA ALA A 32 16.39 -45.74 -7.94
C ALA A 32 16.71 -47.22 -7.72
N ILE A 33 17.98 -47.59 -7.48
CA ILE A 33 18.40 -48.98 -7.29
C ILE A 33 17.84 -49.61 -6.01
N LEU A 34 17.52 -48.79 -5.00
CA LEU A 34 16.87 -49.22 -3.76
C LEU A 34 15.33 -49.14 -3.84
N GLU A 35 14.79 -48.61 -4.94
CA GLU A 35 13.35 -48.61 -5.17
C GLU A 35 12.95 -49.97 -5.76
N HIS A 36 11.85 -50.53 -5.26
CA HIS A 36 11.38 -51.87 -5.66
C HIS A 36 12.49 -52.95 -5.52
N ASP A 37 12.43 -54.03 -6.30
CA ASP A 37 13.40 -55.14 -6.27
C ASP A 37 14.52 -54.99 -7.31
N HIS A 38 14.86 -53.75 -7.71
CA HIS A 38 15.87 -53.49 -8.73
C HIS A 38 17.27 -54.00 -8.34
N ALA A 39 17.66 -53.85 -7.07
CA ALA A 39 18.93 -54.37 -6.57
C ALA A 39 19.04 -55.90 -6.70
N ALA A 40 17.96 -56.62 -6.38
CA ALA A 40 17.93 -58.08 -6.48
C ALA A 40 18.04 -58.55 -7.93
N LEU A 41 17.32 -57.89 -8.86
CA LEU A 41 17.41 -58.16 -10.29
C LEU A 41 18.83 -57.90 -10.83
N THR A 42 19.44 -56.79 -10.42
CA THR A 42 20.81 -56.44 -10.84
C THR A 42 21.83 -57.46 -10.34
N ALA A 43 21.69 -57.91 -9.08
CA ALA A 43 22.54 -58.93 -8.50
C ALA A 43 22.41 -60.27 -9.25
N GLN A 44 21.18 -60.69 -9.58
CA GLN A 44 20.94 -61.92 -10.34
C GLN A 44 21.61 -61.88 -11.73
N LEU A 45 21.51 -60.75 -12.44
CA LEU A 45 22.16 -60.59 -13.75
C LEU A 45 23.69 -60.65 -13.67
N LEU A 46 24.27 -60.13 -12.58
CA LEU A 46 25.71 -60.23 -12.34
C LEU A 46 26.12 -61.67 -11.97
N GLU A 47 25.31 -62.39 -11.20
CA GLU A 47 25.57 -63.79 -10.86
C GLU A 47 25.53 -64.71 -12.09
N GLU A 48 24.59 -64.48 -13.01
CA GLU A 48 24.50 -65.24 -14.28
C GLU A 48 25.76 -65.05 -15.16
N SER A 49 26.46 -63.92 -15.04
CA SER A 49 27.69 -63.65 -15.80
C SER A 49 28.92 -64.41 -15.29
N GLY A 50 28.82 -65.09 -14.13
CA GLY A 50 29.87 -65.92 -13.56
C GLY A 50 30.93 -65.16 -12.76
N PRO A 51 31.86 -65.87 -12.09
CA PRO A 51 32.89 -65.25 -11.27
C PRO A 51 33.95 -64.56 -12.13
N GLY A 52 33.98 -63.24 -12.12
CA GLY A 52 34.94 -62.43 -12.87
C GLY A 52 34.96 -60.97 -12.43
N PRO A 53 35.95 -60.18 -12.90
CA PRO A 53 35.98 -58.75 -12.65
C PRO A 53 34.82 -58.06 -13.39
N VAL A 54 34.04 -57.26 -12.66
CA VAL A 54 33.00 -56.41 -13.27
C VAL A 54 33.67 -55.13 -13.75
N LEU A 55 33.62 -54.88 -15.07
CA LEU A 55 34.09 -53.65 -15.69
C LEU A 55 32.89 -52.72 -15.91
N VAL A 56 32.96 -51.51 -15.36
CA VAL A 56 31.94 -50.48 -15.55
C VAL A 56 32.55 -49.35 -16.37
N ASP A 57 32.07 -49.19 -17.61
CA ASP A 57 32.42 -48.05 -18.46
C ASP A 57 31.24 -47.08 -18.47
N GLU A 58 31.33 -46.03 -17.66
CA GLU A 58 30.34 -44.96 -17.63
C GLU A 58 30.81 -43.82 -18.54
N TYR A 59 30.18 -43.69 -19.72
CA TYR A 59 30.36 -42.49 -20.52
C TYR A 59 29.49 -41.36 -19.96
N ILE A 60 29.98 -40.71 -18.91
CA ILE A 60 29.35 -39.53 -18.32
C ILE A 60 29.36 -38.42 -19.38
N HIS A 61 28.21 -38.19 -20.01
CA HIS A 61 27.92 -36.86 -20.52
C HIS A 61 27.77 -35.98 -19.28
N GLY A 62 28.88 -35.39 -18.81
CA GLY A 62 28.85 -34.49 -17.66
C GLY A 62 27.78 -33.41 -17.84
N PRO A 63 27.42 -32.66 -16.79
CA PRO A 63 26.42 -31.59 -16.82
C PRO A 63 26.79 -30.39 -17.71
N LYS A 64 27.59 -30.58 -18.76
CA LYS A 64 27.81 -29.64 -19.87
C LYS A 64 26.55 -29.43 -20.71
N ASN A 65 25.57 -30.32 -20.61
CA ASN A 65 24.34 -30.28 -21.42
C ASN A 65 23.06 -30.20 -20.56
N ILE A 66 23.09 -29.64 -19.35
CA ILE A 66 21.84 -29.07 -18.82
C ILE A 66 21.57 -27.87 -19.72
N PRO A 67 20.53 -27.89 -20.57
CA PRO A 67 20.28 -26.78 -21.46
C PRO A 67 19.84 -25.61 -20.60
N THR A 68 20.81 -24.78 -20.24
CA THR A 68 20.55 -23.47 -19.66
C THR A 68 19.80 -22.68 -20.74
N VAL A 69 18.89 -21.79 -20.38
CA VAL A 69 18.13 -20.98 -21.35
C VAL A 69 19.06 -20.33 -22.40
N PHE A 70 20.29 -20.00 -22.02
CA PHE A 70 21.33 -19.44 -22.89
C PHE A 70 21.99 -20.42 -23.89
N THR A 71 21.91 -21.73 -23.69
CA THR A 71 22.47 -22.76 -24.59
C THR A 71 21.48 -23.26 -25.64
N ILE A 72 20.18 -22.98 -25.48
CA ILE A 72 19.12 -23.42 -26.40
C ILE A 72 19.02 -22.48 -27.61
N TYR A 73 19.36 -21.19 -27.43
CA TYR A 73 19.21 -20.18 -28.48
C TYR A 73 20.53 -19.90 -29.23
N PRO A 74 20.48 -19.69 -30.55
CA PRO A 74 21.63 -19.21 -31.31
C PRO A 74 22.18 -17.89 -30.75
N LYS A 75 23.50 -17.73 -30.74
CA LYS A 75 24.18 -16.54 -30.17
C LYS A 75 23.68 -15.22 -30.75
N TRP A 76 23.31 -15.18 -32.04
CA TRP A 76 22.79 -13.98 -32.69
C TRP A 76 21.42 -13.53 -32.13
N VAL A 77 20.56 -14.48 -31.73
CA VAL A 77 19.27 -14.19 -31.09
C VAL A 77 19.49 -13.55 -29.72
N LEU A 78 20.47 -14.05 -28.96
CA LEU A 78 20.83 -13.48 -27.65
C LEU A 78 21.36 -12.05 -27.77
N VAL A 79 22.16 -11.77 -28.80
CA VAL A 79 22.67 -10.40 -29.07
C VAL A 79 21.52 -9.45 -29.42
N ILE A 80 20.58 -9.88 -30.27
CA ILE A 80 19.40 -9.08 -30.61
C ILE A 80 18.53 -8.85 -29.37
N ALA A 81 18.30 -9.88 -28.56
CA ALA A 81 17.51 -9.76 -27.32
C ALA A 81 18.15 -8.76 -26.35
N LEU A 82 19.48 -8.77 -26.20
CA LEU A 82 20.20 -7.81 -25.39
C LEU A 82 20.08 -6.38 -25.94
N GLN A 83 20.21 -6.20 -27.26
CA GLN A 83 20.02 -4.90 -27.90
C GLN A 83 18.61 -4.36 -27.71
N LEU A 84 17.59 -5.22 -27.88
CA LEU A 84 16.19 -4.86 -27.63
C LEU A 84 15.93 -4.52 -26.16
N LEU A 85 16.53 -5.25 -25.22
CA LEU A 85 16.44 -4.94 -23.79
C LEU A 85 17.02 -3.56 -23.50
N LEU A 86 18.21 -3.26 -24.00
CA LEU A 86 18.86 -1.95 -23.83
C LEU A 86 18.03 -0.83 -24.48
N LEU A 87 17.56 -1.04 -25.70
CA LEU A 87 16.67 -0.08 -26.38
C LEU A 87 15.37 0.12 -25.61
N THR A 88 14.82 -0.94 -25.03
CA THR A 88 13.61 -0.87 -24.20
C THR A 88 13.89 -0.07 -22.93
N ILE A 89 15.04 -0.26 -22.28
CA ILE A 89 15.44 0.53 -21.10
C ILE A 89 15.58 2.01 -21.49
N VAL A 90 16.27 2.33 -22.59
CA VAL A 90 16.43 3.72 -23.07
C VAL A 90 15.08 4.32 -23.47
N TRP A 91 14.23 3.54 -24.12
CA TRP A 91 12.88 3.95 -24.53
C TRP A 91 11.98 4.17 -23.32
N LEU A 92 12.01 3.28 -22.33
CA LEU A 92 11.34 3.44 -21.04
C LEU A 92 11.95 4.59 -20.23
N TRP A 93 13.23 4.91 -20.40
CA TRP A 93 13.83 6.08 -19.75
C TRP A 93 13.37 7.38 -20.42
N LYS A 94 13.23 7.37 -21.74
CA LYS A 94 12.71 8.49 -22.54
C LYS A 94 11.22 8.73 -22.31
N ASN A 95 10.42 7.67 -22.29
CA ASN A 95 8.96 7.72 -22.18
C ASN A 95 8.46 7.55 -20.74
N GLY A 96 9.32 7.06 -19.86
CA GLY A 96 9.07 6.99 -18.45
C GLY A 96 8.88 8.41 -17.94
N LYS A 97 7.62 8.77 -17.74
CA LYS A 97 7.21 9.81 -16.79
C LYS A 97 8.03 9.53 -15.54
N ARG A 98 9.01 10.42 -15.27
CA ARG A 98 10.06 10.29 -14.24
C ARG A 98 9.53 9.50 -13.04
N PHE A 99 10.34 8.62 -12.44
CA PHE A 99 10.00 7.90 -11.20
C PHE A 99 9.77 8.88 -10.05
N GLY A 100 8.60 9.50 -10.04
CA GLY A 100 8.24 10.64 -9.24
C GLY A 100 7.24 11.49 -10.00
N PRO A 101 6.12 11.89 -9.38
CA PRO A 101 5.24 12.86 -10.02
C PRO A 101 6.08 14.05 -10.49
N ILE A 102 5.81 14.52 -11.71
CA ILE A 102 6.30 15.84 -12.12
C ILE A 102 5.63 16.79 -11.13
N TYR A 103 6.33 17.11 -10.05
CA TYR A 103 6.03 18.31 -9.29
C TYR A 103 6.35 19.43 -10.27
N THR A 104 5.37 19.80 -11.09
CA THR A 104 5.30 21.18 -11.56
C THR A 104 5.58 22.00 -10.31
N PRO A 105 6.58 22.90 -10.29
CA PRO A 105 6.65 23.88 -9.23
C PRO A 105 5.24 24.44 -9.17
N ARG A 106 4.51 24.10 -8.09
CA ARG A 106 3.15 24.61 -7.91
C ARG A 106 3.41 26.10 -8.04
N GLU A 107 2.85 26.73 -9.09
CA GLU A 107 2.85 28.19 -9.17
C GLU A 107 2.58 28.66 -7.76
N HIS A 108 3.39 29.60 -7.26
CA HIS A 108 3.25 30.12 -5.91
C HIS A 108 1.86 30.73 -5.75
N ARG A 109 0.81 29.91 -5.67
CA ARG A 109 -0.32 30.13 -4.80
C ARG A 109 0.35 30.12 -3.46
N VAL A 110 0.65 31.34 -3.03
CA VAL A 110 0.83 31.76 -1.64
C VAL A 110 0.24 30.66 -0.79
N ARG A 111 1.08 30.02 0.04
CA ARG A 111 0.61 29.05 1.02
C ARG A 111 -0.41 29.76 1.89
N LEU A 112 -1.66 29.77 1.46
CA LEU A 112 -2.76 30.38 2.19
C LEU A 112 -2.82 29.59 3.48
N GLY A 113 -2.83 30.30 4.61
CA GLY A 113 -2.94 29.69 5.94
C GLY A 113 -4.15 28.74 6.06
N ASP A 114 -5.07 28.84 5.11
CA ASP A 114 -6.28 28.05 4.92
C ASP A 114 -6.05 26.53 4.95
N GLU A 115 -4.99 25.95 4.36
CA GLU A 115 -4.81 24.49 4.40
C GLU A 115 -4.57 23.98 5.84
N ARG A 116 -3.83 24.76 6.64
CA ARG A 116 -3.60 24.45 8.07
C ARG A 116 -4.87 24.68 8.89
N LEU A 117 -5.58 25.76 8.61
CA LEU A 117 -6.86 26.08 9.28
C LEU A 117 -7.92 25.03 8.97
N GLN A 118 -8.02 24.56 7.72
CA GLN A 118 -8.93 23.50 7.30
C GLN A 118 -8.57 22.16 7.95
N ALA A 119 -7.27 21.84 8.06
CA ALA A 119 -6.83 20.65 8.78
C ALA A 119 -7.19 20.71 10.27
N LEU A 120 -6.98 21.86 10.91
CA LEU A 120 -7.33 22.10 12.31
C LEU A 120 -8.85 22.00 12.52
N ALA A 121 -9.65 22.66 11.68
CA ALA A 121 -11.11 22.59 11.73
C ALA A 121 -11.63 21.15 11.52
N SER A 122 -11.01 20.41 10.60
CA SER A 122 -11.34 19.00 10.36
C SER A 122 -10.98 18.11 11.56
N TRP A 123 -9.87 18.40 12.25
CA TRP A 123 -9.47 17.66 13.45
C TRP A 123 -10.42 17.91 14.62
N TYR A 124 -10.80 19.16 14.89
CA TYR A 124 -11.75 19.50 15.96
C TYR A 124 -13.13 18.90 15.72
N THR A 125 -13.60 18.90 14.47
CA THR A 125 -14.90 18.33 14.11
C THR A 125 -14.91 16.80 14.15
N ARG A 126 -13.86 16.12 13.70
CA ARG A 126 -13.76 14.65 13.75
C ARG A 126 -13.45 14.13 15.15
N GLY A 127 -12.67 14.87 15.94
CA GLY A 127 -12.30 14.51 17.30
C GLY A 127 -13.40 14.75 18.34
N GLY A 128 -14.56 15.31 17.95
CA GLY A 128 -15.67 15.57 18.87
C GLY A 128 -15.42 16.72 19.84
N PHE A 129 -14.42 17.56 19.59
CA PHE A 129 -14.03 18.71 20.42
C PHE A 129 -14.95 19.93 20.20
N TYR A 130 -16.26 19.70 20.15
CA TYR A 130 -17.26 20.71 19.80
C TYR A 130 -17.34 21.83 20.84
N LYS A 131 -17.36 21.48 22.13
CA LYS A 131 -17.42 22.45 23.24
C LYS A 131 -16.22 23.40 23.20
N GLU A 132 -15.03 22.83 23.04
CA GLU A 132 -13.80 23.61 22.98
C GLU A 132 -13.74 24.51 21.74
N SER A 133 -14.17 24.02 20.58
CA SER A 133 -14.25 24.83 19.37
C SER A 133 -15.21 26.02 19.52
N ILE A 134 -16.36 25.82 20.17
CA ILE A 134 -17.30 26.93 20.44
C ILE A 134 -16.68 27.94 21.42
N ARG A 135 -16.01 27.47 22.48
CA ARG A 135 -15.31 28.35 23.43
C ARG A 135 -14.24 29.21 22.75
N ILE A 136 -13.46 28.64 21.82
CA ILE A 136 -12.47 29.40 21.05
C ILE A 136 -13.14 30.48 20.18
N GLN A 137 -14.24 30.14 19.49
CA GLN A 137 -14.99 31.09 18.65
C GLN A 137 -15.63 32.21 19.50
N GLU A 138 -16.17 31.85 20.66
CA GLU A 138 -16.76 32.78 21.62
C GLU A 138 -15.72 33.77 22.18
N GLN A 139 -14.57 33.26 22.62
CA GLN A 139 -13.46 34.09 23.10
C GLN A 139 -12.97 35.05 22.02
N TYR A 140 -12.92 34.57 20.76
CA TYR A 140 -12.57 35.41 19.63
C TYR A 140 -13.58 36.54 19.42
N LEU A 141 -14.88 36.24 19.43
CA LEU A 141 -15.95 37.24 19.32
C LEU A 141 -15.88 38.28 20.46
N ARG A 142 -15.74 37.83 21.71
CA ARG A 142 -15.58 38.72 22.88
C ARG A 142 -14.35 39.63 22.72
N SER A 143 -13.24 39.08 22.21
CA SER A 143 -12.02 39.87 21.97
C SER A 143 -12.22 40.97 20.93
N TRP A 144 -13.03 40.72 19.90
CA TRP A 144 -13.39 41.70 18.87
C TRP A 144 -14.32 42.78 19.39
N ILE A 145 -15.38 42.39 20.09
CA ILE A 145 -16.31 43.34 20.72
C ILE A 145 -15.54 44.26 21.67
N ARG A 146 -14.63 43.70 22.47
CA ARG A 146 -13.77 44.50 23.36
C ARG A 146 -12.93 45.52 22.60
N LYS A 147 -12.23 45.09 21.54
CA LYS A 147 -11.37 45.99 20.75
C LYS A 147 -12.17 47.14 20.14
N ARG A 148 -13.42 46.88 19.78
CA ARG A 148 -14.29 47.84 19.10
C ARG A 148 -15.04 48.78 20.05
N PHE A 149 -15.55 48.25 21.16
CA PHE A 149 -16.44 48.98 22.08
C PHE A 149 -15.80 49.30 23.45
N GLY A 150 -14.55 48.91 23.69
CA GLY A 150 -13.80 49.28 24.90
C GLY A 150 -14.25 48.59 26.19
N LEU A 151 -14.79 47.36 26.10
CA LEU A 151 -15.32 46.62 27.25
C LEU A 151 -14.23 45.97 28.13
N SER A 152 -14.55 45.66 29.38
CA SER A 152 -13.65 44.95 30.29
C SER A 152 -13.44 43.50 29.85
N ARG A 153 -12.28 42.92 30.21
CA ARG A 153 -11.97 41.50 29.94
C ARG A 153 -12.90 40.53 30.66
N MET A 154 -13.49 40.95 31.78
CA MET A 154 -14.38 40.12 32.60
C MET A 154 -15.86 40.38 32.35
N SER A 155 -16.20 41.15 31.31
CA SER A 155 -17.61 41.48 31.07
C SER A 155 -18.43 40.24 30.72
N THR A 156 -19.54 40.10 31.44
CA THR A 156 -20.54 39.06 31.21
C THR A 156 -21.29 39.33 29.90
N TRP A 157 -21.97 38.31 29.35
CA TRP A 157 -22.83 38.53 28.19
C TRP A 157 -23.95 39.54 28.46
N ALA A 158 -24.42 39.65 29.70
CA ALA A 158 -25.38 40.67 30.11
C ALA A 158 -24.83 42.09 29.93
N GLU A 159 -23.63 42.37 30.43
CA GLU A 159 -22.95 43.66 30.26
C GLU A 159 -22.65 43.96 28.79
N ILE A 160 -22.23 42.96 28.02
CA ILE A 160 -21.97 43.12 26.58
C ILE A 160 -23.25 43.53 25.84
N ARG A 161 -24.38 42.88 26.15
CA ARG A 161 -25.68 43.22 25.54
C ARG A 161 -26.12 44.63 25.94
N GLU A 162 -25.93 45.03 27.18
CA GLU A 162 -26.27 46.37 27.65
C GLU A 162 -25.44 47.46 26.94
N ALA A 163 -24.14 47.22 26.77
CA ALA A 163 -23.27 48.14 26.04
C ALA A 163 -23.63 48.25 24.55
N LEU A 164 -24.04 47.14 23.93
CA LEU A 164 -24.43 47.09 22.52
C LEU A 164 -25.86 47.59 22.27
N ALA A 165 -26.74 47.57 23.28
CA ALA A 165 -28.14 47.96 23.14
C ALA A 165 -28.31 49.39 22.60
N LYS A 166 -27.38 50.30 22.93
CA LYS A 166 -27.37 51.69 22.44
C LYS A 166 -27.22 51.81 20.92
N TYR A 167 -26.66 50.78 20.29
CA TYR A 167 -26.40 50.76 18.85
C TYR A 167 -27.37 49.84 18.11
N GLN A 168 -28.15 49.00 18.81
CA GLN A 168 -28.96 47.93 18.23
C GLN A 168 -30.46 48.23 18.18
N THR A 169 -31.15 47.69 17.18
CA THR A 169 -32.62 47.71 17.12
C THR A 169 -33.23 46.73 18.12
N THR A 170 -34.52 46.88 18.44
CA THR A 170 -35.24 45.98 19.36
C THR A 170 -35.17 44.52 18.92
N ASP A 171 -35.24 44.26 17.61
CA ASP A 171 -35.15 42.92 17.04
C ASP A 171 -33.75 42.31 17.18
N GLU A 172 -32.70 43.11 16.97
CA GLU A 172 -31.30 42.70 17.18
C GLU A 172 -31.04 42.35 18.65
N GLN A 173 -31.51 43.19 19.57
CA GLN A 173 -31.34 42.94 21.01
C GLN A 173 -32.01 41.62 21.44
N ALA A 174 -33.20 41.31 20.90
CA ALA A 174 -33.88 40.06 21.16
C ALA A 174 -33.10 38.84 20.61
N ARG A 175 -32.53 38.96 19.40
CA ARG A 175 -31.67 37.91 18.82
C ARG A 175 -30.40 37.68 19.65
N TRP A 176 -29.70 38.76 20.01
CA TRP A 176 -28.50 38.71 20.84
C TRP A 176 -28.76 38.07 22.19
N LYS A 177 -29.87 38.42 22.83
CA LYS A 177 -30.29 37.80 24.10
C LYS A 177 -30.47 36.30 23.96
N ARG A 178 -31.21 35.85 22.94
CA ARG A 178 -31.43 34.41 22.69
C ARG A 178 -30.11 33.66 22.51
N TYR A 179 -29.25 34.14 21.60
CA TYR A 179 -28.02 33.43 21.26
C TYR A 179 -27.02 33.40 22.42
N THR A 180 -26.91 34.49 23.19
CA THR A 180 -25.96 34.53 24.30
C THR A 180 -26.44 33.77 25.54
N THR A 181 -27.75 33.70 25.79
CA THR A 181 -28.29 32.77 26.81
C THR A 181 -27.98 31.32 26.45
N ASP A 182 -28.21 30.93 25.20
CA ASP A 182 -27.93 29.55 24.77
C ASP A 182 -26.42 29.20 24.85
N LEU A 183 -25.52 30.20 24.84
CA LEU A 183 -24.07 30.01 25.00
C LEU A 183 -23.65 29.87 26.47
N ASP A 184 -24.26 30.62 27.39
CA ASP A 184 -24.02 30.47 28.83
C ASP A 184 -24.40 29.05 29.31
N ASP A 185 -25.46 28.47 28.73
CA ASP A 185 -25.94 27.11 29.06
C ASP A 185 -25.05 25.97 28.53
N ILE A 186 -24.11 26.25 27.60
CA ILE A 186 -23.19 25.24 27.07
C ILE A 186 -22.18 24.79 28.13
N ASP A 187 -21.83 25.67 29.07
CA ASP A 187 -20.81 25.33 30.07
C ASP A 187 -21.30 24.25 31.05
N THR A 188 -22.62 24.20 31.29
CA THR A 188 -23.30 23.25 32.17
C THR A 188 -23.54 21.86 31.57
N ASN A 189 -23.54 21.73 30.23
CA ASN A 189 -23.84 20.46 29.56
C ASN A 189 -22.55 19.75 29.09
N ASP A 190 -22.41 18.47 29.44
CA ASP A 190 -21.15 17.73 29.31
C ASP A 190 -20.92 17.20 27.88
N LYS A 191 -21.98 17.05 27.06
CA LYS A 191 -21.87 16.52 25.69
C LYS A 191 -22.71 17.30 24.68
N LEU A 192 -22.03 18.09 23.85
CA LEU A 192 -22.62 18.76 22.68
C LEU A 192 -22.76 17.80 21.49
N ARG A 193 -23.96 17.74 20.90
CA ARG A 193 -24.19 17.02 19.63
C ARG A 193 -23.70 17.85 18.44
N LYS A 194 -23.33 17.17 17.34
CA LYS A 194 -22.87 17.81 16.10
C LYS A 194 -23.88 18.79 15.49
N SER A 195 -25.17 18.47 15.54
CA SER A 195 -26.23 19.37 15.05
C SER A 195 -26.28 20.68 15.82
N SER A 196 -26.25 20.59 17.15
CA SER A 196 -26.21 21.76 18.04
C SER A 196 -24.94 22.57 17.81
N TYR A 197 -23.77 21.92 17.66
CA TYR A 197 -22.51 22.58 17.35
C TYR A 197 -22.59 23.45 16.08
N LEU A 198 -23.14 22.92 14.98
CA LEU A 198 -23.27 23.67 13.73
C LEU A 198 -24.19 24.90 13.89
N GLN A 199 -25.28 24.76 14.66
CA GLN A 199 -26.17 25.88 14.95
C GLN A 199 -25.46 26.96 15.77
N TYR A 200 -24.74 26.60 16.84
CA TYR A 200 -24.00 27.55 17.67
C TYR A 200 -22.90 28.25 16.89
N SER A 201 -22.14 27.50 16.09
CA SER A 201 -21.06 28.08 15.27
C SER A 201 -21.63 29.07 14.24
N LYS A 202 -22.78 28.76 13.63
CA LYS A 202 -23.48 29.69 12.74
C LYS A 202 -23.94 30.96 13.48
N ASN A 203 -24.58 30.80 14.64
CA ASN A 203 -25.03 31.94 15.45
C ASN A 203 -23.86 32.86 15.83
N ILE A 204 -22.70 32.30 16.24
CA ILE A 204 -21.51 33.09 16.57
C ILE A 204 -20.94 33.80 15.33
N ASP A 205 -20.93 33.15 14.17
CA ASP A 205 -20.47 33.75 12.91
C ASP A 205 -21.37 34.92 12.47
N ASP A 206 -22.68 34.78 12.62
CA ASP A 206 -23.66 35.83 12.32
C ASP A 206 -23.48 37.02 13.27
N LEU A 207 -23.35 36.78 14.58
CA LEU A 207 -23.04 37.83 15.57
C LEU A 207 -21.71 38.54 15.25
N ARG A 208 -20.69 37.79 14.82
CA ARG A 208 -19.40 38.37 14.43
C ARG A 208 -19.55 39.29 13.22
N LYS A 209 -20.29 38.88 12.18
CA LYS A 209 -20.54 39.71 10.99
C LYS A 209 -21.26 41.00 11.36
N GLU A 210 -22.31 40.93 12.18
CA GLU A 210 -23.02 42.12 12.67
C GLU A 210 -22.07 43.09 13.41
N VAL A 211 -21.14 42.56 14.20
CA VAL A 211 -20.11 43.36 14.89
C VAL A 211 -19.04 43.90 13.93
N GLN A 212 -18.77 43.25 12.80
CA GLN A 212 -17.74 43.66 11.83
C GLN A 212 -18.24 44.68 10.80
N GLU A 213 -19.49 44.54 10.34
CA GLU A 213 -20.08 45.34 9.25
C GLU A 213 -20.59 46.71 9.70
N ARG A 214 -20.81 46.91 11.00
CA ARG A 214 -21.10 48.23 11.56
C ARG A 214 -19.86 49.11 11.60
#